data_AF-A0A9E0IUM7-F1
#
_entry.id   AF-A0A9E0IUM7-F1
#
_cell.length_a   1.000
_cell.length_b   1.000
_cell.length_c   1.000
_cell.angle_alpha   90.00
_cell.angle_beta   90.00
_cell.angle_gamma   90.00
#
_symmetry.space_group_name_H-M   'P 1'
#
loop_
_entity.id
_entity.type
_entity.pdbx_description
1 polymer ?
#
loop_
_entity_poly.entity_id
_entity_poly.type
_entity_poly.pdbx_seq_one_letter_code
_entity_poly.pdbx_strand_id
1 'polypeptide(L)'
;MKKVFFFMTLLFCLAVLSSCKEQSKTEDAPQVETTAPATTPAPAADPNAATNPTADPNAAAQAPPPAPAQNAKGVWHYTCAKGCEGGAGTQTACAKCGAQLVHNQAYHEQ
;
A
#
# COMPACT_ATOMS: atom_id res chain seq x y z
N MET A 1 41.08 17.79 -8.71
CA MET A 1 39.95 17.88 -7.74
C MET A 1 38.79 16.91 -8.06
N LYS A 2 38.24 16.89 -9.28
CA LYS A 2 37.20 15.90 -9.67
C LYS A 2 37.63 14.42 -9.59
N LYS A 3 38.92 14.14 -9.83
CA LYS A 3 39.53 12.79 -9.74
C LYS A 3 39.70 12.29 -8.30
N VAL A 4 39.83 13.21 -7.33
CA VAL A 4 39.88 12.88 -5.88
C VAL A 4 38.48 12.55 -5.37
N PHE A 5 37.46 13.22 -5.91
CA PHE A 5 36.06 12.91 -5.63
C PHE A 5 35.70 11.50 -6.13
N PHE A 6 36.09 11.14 -7.36
CA PHE A 6 35.84 9.81 -7.93
C PHE A 6 36.55 8.67 -7.15
N PHE A 7 37.74 8.94 -6.60
CA PHE A 7 38.48 7.98 -5.76
C PHE A 7 37.86 7.82 -4.36
N MET A 8 37.29 8.88 -3.77
CA MET A 8 36.59 8.79 -2.47
C MET A 8 35.25 8.05 -2.57
N THR A 9 34.54 8.13 -3.69
CA THR A 9 33.30 7.34 -3.89
C THR A 9 33.57 5.86 -4.12
N LEU A 10 34.71 5.50 -4.74
CA LEU A 10 35.12 4.10 -4.94
C LEU A 10 35.59 3.45 -3.62
N LEU A 11 36.21 4.22 -2.71
CA LEU A 11 36.68 3.73 -1.41
C LEU A 11 35.55 3.50 -0.40
N PHE A 12 34.43 4.21 -0.55
CA PHE A 12 33.25 4.05 0.32
C PHE A 12 32.42 2.79 -0.03
N CYS A 13 32.43 2.33 -1.28
CA CYS A 13 31.76 1.09 -1.70
C CYS A 13 32.47 -0.19 -1.21
N LEU A 14 33.78 -0.14 -0.90
CA LEU A 14 34.51 -1.31 -0.41
C LEU A 14 34.30 -1.60 1.10
N ALA A 15 33.70 -0.68 1.85
CA ALA A 15 33.58 -0.78 3.31
C ALA A 15 32.29 -1.46 3.82
N VAL A 16 31.39 -1.89 2.94
CA VAL A 16 30.05 -2.43 3.33
C VAL A 16 29.97 -3.97 3.22
N LEU A 17 31.06 -4.65 2.86
CA LEU A 17 31.11 -6.13 2.75
C LEU A 17 31.58 -6.84 4.04
N SER A 18 31.69 -6.12 5.17
CA SER A 18 32.19 -6.67 6.45
C SER A 18 31.09 -7.02 7.47
N SER A 19 29.94 -7.49 6.99
CA SER A 19 28.91 -8.07 7.87
C SER A 19 28.32 -9.34 7.24
N CYS A 20 29.17 -10.36 7.08
CA CYS A 20 28.71 -11.74 6.98
C CYS A 20 28.75 -12.35 8.39
N LYS A 21 27.58 -12.72 8.90
CA LYS A 21 27.47 -13.83 9.85
C LYS A 21 26.57 -14.88 9.23
N GLU A 22 27.19 -15.84 8.56
CA GLU A 22 26.61 -17.13 8.20
C GLU A 22 26.17 -17.89 9.45
N GLN A 23 24.96 -18.45 9.42
CA GLN A 23 24.64 -19.70 10.07
C GLN A 23 23.61 -20.47 9.23
N SER A 24 24.01 -21.69 8.90
CA SER A 24 23.39 -22.71 8.07
C SER A 24 22.19 -23.38 8.73
N LYS A 25 21.24 -23.87 7.91
CA LYS A 25 20.68 -25.25 7.90
C LYS A 25 19.15 -25.28 7.68
N THR A 26 18.78 -25.59 6.45
CA THR A 26 17.87 -26.64 5.96
C THR A 26 16.79 -27.26 6.89
N GLU A 27 15.57 -27.31 6.33
CA GLU A 27 14.42 -28.25 6.52
C GLU A 27 13.60 -28.20 7.82
N ASP A 28 12.31 -27.84 7.70
CA ASP A 28 11.19 -28.80 7.71
C ASP A 28 9.84 -28.11 7.39
N ALA A 29 8.97 -28.77 6.64
CA ALA A 29 7.54 -28.49 6.47
C ALA A 29 6.77 -29.68 7.07
N PRO A 30 5.44 -29.66 7.32
CA PRO A 30 4.44 -28.59 7.36
C PRO A 30 3.70 -28.56 8.72
N GLN A 31 3.00 -27.46 9.04
CA GLN A 31 1.94 -27.50 10.05
C GLN A 31 0.70 -26.84 9.44
N VAL A 32 -0.24 -27.70 9.05
CA VAL A 32 -1.65 -27.36 8.88
C VAL A 32 -2.18 -27.11 10.30
N GLU A 33 -2.58 -25.88 10.60
CA GLU A 33 -3.56 -25.65 11.66
C GLU A 33 -4.66 -24.72 11.16
N THR A 34 -5.80 -25.37 10.90
CA THR A 34 -7.11 -24.78 10.78
C THR A 34 -7.46 -24.08 12.08
N THR A 35 -7.69 -22.77 12.04
CA THR A 35 -8.55 -22.11 13.03
C THR A 35 -9.40 -21.05 12.35
N ALA A 36 -10.67 -21.37 12.16
CA ALA A 36 -11.75 -20.40 12.02
C ALA A 36 -12.60 -20.47 13.31
N PRO A 37 -13.39 -19.45 13.68
CA PRO A 37 -13.27 -18.02 13.45
C PRO A 37 -13.19 -17.25 14.78
N ALA A 38 -12.27 -16.31 14.92
CA ALA A 38 -12.31 -15.37 16.05
C ALA A 38 -13.26 -14.21 15.69
N THR A 39 -14.32 -14.14 16.46
CA THR A 39 -15.40 -13.15 16.44
C THR A 39 -14.89 -11.72 16.33
N THR A 40 -15.34 -11.01 15.30
CA THR A 40 -15.25 -9.56 15.13
C THR A 40 -15.82 -8.84 16.36
N PRO A 41 -15.05 -8.03 17.10
CA PRO A 41 -15.63 -6.98 17.93
C PRO A 41 -16.28 -5.97 16.99
N ALA A 42 -17.58 -5.75 17.13
CA ALA A 42 -18.30 -4.68 16.46
C ALA A 42 -17.54 -3.34 16.69
N PRO A 43 -17.23 -2.56 15.64
CA PRO A 43 -16.74 -1.21 15.84
C PRO A 43 -17.79 -0.41 16.61
N ALA A 44 -17.43 0.07 17.79
CA ALA A 44 -18.22 1.06 18.51
C ALA A 44 -18.40 2.28 17.60
N ALA A 45 -19.63 2.74 17.45
CA ALA A 45 -19.97 3.91 16.65
C ALA A 45 -19.19 5.14 17.14
N ASP A 46 -18.48 5.80 16.23
CA ASP A 46 -17.85 7.10 16.45
C ASP A 46 -18.93 8.17 16.72
N PRO A 47 -18.82 9.02 17.77
CA PRO A 47 -19.80 10.08 18.04
C PRO A 47 -19.70 11.29 17.09
N ASN A 48 -18.73 11.37 16.18
CA ASN A 48 -18.55 12.54 15.30
C ASN A 48 -19.20 12.38 13.92
N ALA A 49 -20.51 12.14 13.90
CA ALA A 49 -21.31 12.38 12.70
C ALA A 49 -21.58 13.90 12.57
N ALA A 50 -20.66 14.61 11.93
CA ALA A 50 -20.80 16.02 11.61
C ALA A 50 -21.92 16.25 10.56
N THR A 51 -22.93 17.01 10.98
CA THR A 51 -23.92 17.82 10.23
C THR A 51 -24.31 17.35 8.82
N ASN A 52 -25.45 16.67 8.74
CA ASN A 52 -26.20 16.46 7.51
C ASN A 52 -26.92 17.78 7.12
N PRO A 53 -26.76 18.34 5.91
CA PRO A 53 -27.64 19.40 5.44
C PRO A 53 -29.07 18.83 5.33
N THR A 54 -30.07 19.60 5.76
CA THR A 54 -31.49 19.19 5.67
C THR A 54 -31.83 18.86 4.22
N ALA A 55 -31.96 17.56 3.92
CA ALA A 55 -32.26 17.06 2.59
C ALA A 55 -33.78 17.07 2.38
N ASP A 56 -34.22 17.72 1.30
CA ASP A 56 -35.59 17.64 0.80
C ASP A 56 -35.94 16.17 0.50
N PRO A 57 -37.01 15.60 1.10
CA PRO A 57 -37.39 14.20 0.89
C PRO A 57 -37.79 13.85 -0.55
N ASN A 58 -37.94 14.84 -1.45
CA ASN A 58 -38.32 14.64 -2.84
C ASN A 58 -37.15 14.78 -3.85
N ALA A 59 -35.93 15.08 -3.38
CA ALA A 59 -34.77 15.11 -4.24
C ALA A 59 -34.19 13.69 -4.40
N ALA A 60 -34.31 13.10 -5.59
CA ALA A 60 -33.56 11.90 -5.94
C ALA A 60 -32.06 12.25 -5.94
N ALA A 61 -31.36 11.92 -4.84
CA ALA A 61 -29.94 12.19 -4.70
C ALA A 61 -29.16 11.33 -5.72
N GLN A 62 -28.57 11.99 -6.71
CA GLN A 62 -27.59 11.33 -7.58
C GLN A 62 -26.31 11.07 -6.79
N ALA A 63 -25.82 9.83 -6.85
CA ALA A 63 -24.53 9.48 -6.28
C ALA A 63 -23.43 10.34 -6.94
N PRO A 64 -22.44 10.81 -6.16
CA PRO A 64 -21.31 11.53 -6.73
C PRO A 64 -20.56 10.64 -7.74
N PRO A 65 -19.92 11.24 -8.75
CA PRO A 65 -19.11 10.50 -9.70
C PRO A 65 -17.96 9.78 -8.97
N PRO A 66 -17.52 8.62 -9.48
CA PRO A 66 -16.39 7.90 -8.89
C PRO A 66 -15.12 8.74 -8.95
N ALA A 67 -14.27 8.61 -7.92
CA ALA A 67 -12.96 9.24 -7.89
C ALA A 67 -12.09 8.75 -9.07
N PRO A 68 -11.22 9.61 -9.62
CA PRO A 68 -10.29 9.20 -10.66
C PRO A 68 -9.30 8.15 -10.13
N ALA A 69 -8.73 7.36 -11.04
CA ALA A 69 -7.80 6.32 -10.64
C ALA A 69 -6.44 6.86 -10.17
N GLN A 70 -6.02 7.98 -10.76
CA GLN A 70 -4.85 8.75 -10.38
C GLN A 70 -5.27 10.17 -10.00
N ASN A 71 -4.57 10.74 -9.03
CA ASN A 71 -4.74 12.15 -8.68
C ASN A 71 -3.96 13.06 -9.65
N ALA A 72 -4.06 14.38 -9.45
CA ALA A 72 -3.39 15.36 -10.30
C ALA A 72 -1.84 15.25 -10.28
N LYS A 73 -1.26 14.62 -9.26
CA LYS A 73 0.18 14.33 -9.14
C LYS A 73 0.57 12.97 -9.77
N GLY A 74 -0.38 12.24 -10.35
CA GLY A 74 -0.16 10.92 -10.96
C GLY A 74 -0.11 9.76 -9.94
N VAL A 75 -0.39 10.01 -8.66
CA VAL A 75 -0.40 8.96 -7.63
C VAL A 75 -1.67 8.12 -7.79
N TRP A 76 -1.53 6.79 -7.80
CA TRP A 76 -2.65 5.85 -7.90
C TRP A 76 -3.40 5.69 -6.59
N HIS A 77 -4.74 5.55 -6.65
CA HIS A 77 -5.57 5.31 -5.46
C HIS A 77 -5.35 3.92 -4.87
N TYR A 78 -5.16 2.90 -5.71
CA TYR A 78 -4.81 1.54 -5.30
C TYR A 78 -3.53 1.11 -6.02
N THR A 79 -2.60 0.52 -5.27
CA THR A 79 -1.25 0.13 -5.75
C THR A 79 -0.93 -1.33 -5.40
N CYS A 80 0.06 -1.89 -6.07
CA CYS A 80 0.48 -3.27 -5.82
C CYS A 80 1.49 -3.32 -4.66
N ALA A 81 1.17 -4.02 -3.58
CA ALA A 81 2.08 -4.22 -2.46
C ALA A 81 3.37 -5.01 -2.82
N LYS A 82 3.37 -5.69 -3.98
CA LYS A 82 4.54 -6.38 -4.52
C LYS A 82 5.45 -5.47 -5.36
N GLY A 83 5.12 -4.18 -5.49
CA GLY A 83 5.92 -3.22 -6.24
C GLY A 83 5.76 -3.29 -7.76
N CYS A 84 4.71 -3.94 -8.28
CA CYS A 84 4.40 -3.88 -9.70
C CYS A 84 4.00 -2.46 -10.12
N GLU A 85 4.42 -2.08 -11.32
CA GLU A 85 4.08 -0.79 -11.91
C GLU A 85 2.57 -0.66 -12.18
N GLY A 86 2.04 0.55 -12.02
CA GLY A 86 0.62 0.86 -12.24
C GLY A 86 -0.24 0.77 -10.98
N GLY A 87 -1.55 0.70 -11.19
CA GLY A 87 -2.55 0.71 -10.12
C GLY A 87 -3.97 0.73 -10.67
N ALA A 88 -4.94 1.07 -9.81
CA ALA A 88 -6.33 1.24 -10.21
C ALA A 88 -7.05 2.28 -9.32
N GLY A 89 -8.23 2.70 -9.76
CA GLY A 89 -9.13 3.54 -8.96
C GLY A 89 -9.98 2.75 -7.95
N THR A 90 -9.96 1.42 -8.06
CA THR A 90 -10.72 0.50 -7.22
C THR A 90 -9.85 -0.66 -6.75
N GLN A 91 -10.30 -1.35 -5.70
CA GLN A 91 -9.61 -2.51 -5.15
C GLN A 91 -9.82 -3.74 -6.06
N THR A 92 -9.05 -3.84 -7.14
CA THR A 92 -9.04 -4.99 -8.08
C THR A 92 -7.73 -5.78 -8.02
N ALA A 93 -7.63 -6.88 -8.76
CA ALA A 93 -6.40 -7.64 -8.92
C ALA A 93 -5.37 -6.87 -9.77
N CYS A 94 -4.09 -6.94 -9.38
CA CYS A 94 -2.98 -6.38 -10.14
C CYS A 94 -2.83 -7.12 -11.48
N ALA A 95 -2.86 -6.37 -12.58
CA ALA A 95 -2.72 -6.94 -13.93
C ALA A 95 -1.38 -7.66 -14.20
N LYS A 96 -0.37 -7.44 -13.34
CA LYS A 96 0.96 -8.03 -13.50
C LYS A 96 1.14 -9.32 -12.71
N CYS A 97 0.73 -9.34 -11.44
CA CYS A 97 1.01 -10.45 -10.54
C CYS A 97 -0.25 -11.10 -9.94
N GLY A 98 -1.45 -10.64 -10.31
CA GLY A 98 -2.73 -11.16 -9.82
C GLY A 98 -3.04 -10.85 -8.36
N ALA A 99 -2.11 -10.26 -7.60
CA ALA A 99 -2.34 -9.92 -6.20
C ALA A 99 -3.34 -8.77 -6.07
N GLN A 100 -4.16 -8.79 -5.03
CA GLN A 100 -5.11 -7.72 -4.73
C GLN A 100 -4.37 -6.39 -4.54
N LEU A 101 -4.81 -5.34 -5.25
CA LEU A 101 -4.29 -3.99 -5.04
C LEU A 101 -4.73 -3.47 -3.66
N VAL A 102 -3.83 -2.73 -3.00
CA VAL A 102 -4.05 -2.15 -1.68
C VAL A 102 -4.25 -0.65 -1.80
N HIS A 103 -5.03 -0.08 -0.88
CA HIS A 103 -5.25 1.36 -0.82
C HIS A 103 -3.94 2.11 -0.59
N ASN A 104 -3.75 3.22 -1.31
CA ASN A 104 -2.57 4.07 -1.22
C ASN A 104 -2.93 5.39 -0.53
N GLN A 105 -2.48 5.55 0.71
CA GLN A 105 -2.78 6.74 1.50
C GLN A 105 -2.27 8.04 0.86
N ALA A 106 -1.12 8.00 0.19
CA ALA A 106 -0.51 9.16 -0.46
C ALA A 106 -1.37 9.75 -1.60
N TYR A 107 -2.37 8.99 -2.10
CA TYR A 107 -3.32 9.48 -3.08
C TYR A 107 -4.10 10.72 -2.59
N HIS A 108 -4.37 10.79 -1.28
CA HIS A 108 -5.14 11.86 -0.64
C HIS A 108 -4.27 13.03 -0.16
N GLU A 109 -2.94 12.96 -0.34
CA GLU A 109 -1.97 14.00 0.04
C GLU A 109 -1.72 14.97 -1.13
N GLN A 110 -2.76 15.71 -1.53
CA GLN A 110 -2.72 16.66 -2.65
C GLN A 110 -2.43 18.08 -2.18
#